data_AF-A0A7X7FX66-F1
#
_entry.id   AF-A0A7X7FX66-F1
#
_cell.length_a   1.000
_cell.length_b   1.000
_cell.length_c   1.000
_cell.angle_alpha   90.00
_cell.angle_beta   90.00
_cell.angle_gamma   90.00
#
_symmetry.space_group_name_H-M   'P 1'
#
loop_
_entity.id
_entity.type
_entity.pdbx_description
1 polymer ?
#
loop_
_entity_poly.entity_id
_entity_poly.type
_entity_poly.pdbx_seq_one_letter_code
_entity_poly.pdbx_strand_id
1 'polypeptide(L)'
;MMRIAYITGYQSELLLQKRKLKKNRALAASKKMKFIAQAISFYKNHVDIFSIGPIRENTFKYYSGFEEEIERCNARAFFSSAIDFPVISILWSTLSLLFLFRKKVKNNRYDLLLLYNISIPEVTCAYYAML
;
A
#
# COMPACT_ATOMS: atom_id res chain seq x y z
N MET A 1 3.08 -18.59 -13.11
CA MET A 1 2.53 -17.22 -13.02
C MET A 1 1.91 -17.10 -11.65
N MET A 2 2.45 -16.22 -10.81
CA MET A 2 2.02 -16.05 -9.42
C MET A 2 1.27 -14.75 -9.24
N ARG A 3 0.37 -14.72 -8.27
CA ARG A 3 -0.27 -13.53 -7.77
C ARG A 3 0.33 -13.13 -6.43
N ILE A 4 0.92 -11.95 -6.39
CA ILE A 4 1.76 -11.51 -5.27
C ILE A 4 1.08 -10.32 -4.62
N ALA A 5 0.84 -10.42 -3.31
CA ALA A 5 0.42 -9.29 -2.49
C ALA A 5 1.67 -8.62 -1.92
N TYR A 6 1.88 -7.34 -2.20
CA TYR A 6 3.01 -6.57 -1.70
C TYR A 6 2.52 -5.49 -0.73
N ILE A 7 2.64 -5.72 0.56
CA ILE A 7 2.19 -4.78 1.60
C ILE A 7 3.36 -3.87 2.01
N THR A 8 3.18 -2.58 1.79
CA THR A 8 4.28 -1.61 1.91
C THR A 8 3.79 -0.16 2.01
N GLY A 9 4.62 0.74 2.53
CA GLY A 9 4.36 2.19 2.57
C GLY A 9 4.59 2.93 1.23
N TYR A 10 4.20 2.35 0.09
CA TYR A 10 4.40 2.94 -1.24
C TYR A 10 3.70 4.29 -1.40
N GLN A 11 4.37 5.28 -2.00
CA GLN A 11 3.80 6.57 -2.34
C GLN A 11 4.02 6.88 -3.83
N SER A 12 2.93 6.84 -4.60
CA SER A 12 2.93 7.24 -6.00
C SER A 12 2.80 8.75 -6.18
N GLU A 13 3.14 9.25 -7.37
CA GLU A 13 2.92 10.66 -7.70
C GLU A 13 1.43 11.03 -7.63
N LEU A 14 0.54 10.15 -8.08
CA LEU A 14 -0.91 10.37 -7.99
C LEU A 14 -1.40 10.43 -6.54
N LEU A 15 -0.84 9.62 -5.64
CA LEU A 15 -1.12 9.72 -4.20
C LEU A 15 -0.73 11.08 -3.66
N LEU A 16 0.48 11.55 -3.97
CA LEU A 16 0.99 12.84 -3.50
C LEU A 16 0.10 13.98 -4.00
N GLN A 17 -0.34 13.92 -5.26
CA GLN A 17 -1.26 14.89 -5.86
C GLN A 17 -2.65 14.86 -5.20
N LYS A 18 -3.28 13.68 -5.10
CA LYS A 18 -4.62 13.52 -4.52
C LYS A 18 -4.67 13.96 -3.06
N ARG A 19 -3.63 13.65 -2.30
CA ARG A 19 -3.53 13.98 -0.86
C ARG A 19 -2.89 15.36 -0.61
N LYS A 20 -2.40 16.03 -1.66
CA LYS A 20 -1.72 17.33 -1.61
C LYS A 20 -0.56 17.36 -0.60
N LEU A 21 0.20 16.28 -0.54
CA LEU A 21 1.29 16.11 0.43
C LEU A 21 2.51 16.93 -0.01
N LYS A 22 2.94 17.86 0.84
CA LYS A 22 4.14 18.69 0.68
C LYS A 22 5.37 17.99 1.26
N LYS A 23 5.22 17.24 2.35
CA LYS A 23 6.32 16.53 3.02
C LYS A 23 6.42 15.08 2.52
N ASN A 24 7.20 14.84 1.48
CA ASN A 24 7.52 13.48 1.03
C ASN A 24 8.87 13.01 1.59
N ARG A 25 8.83 12.18 2.64
CA ARG A 25 10.03 11.51 3.19
C ARG A 25 10.30 10.14 2.58
N ALA A 26 9.40 9.61 1.75
CA ALA A 26 9.44 8.23 1.26
C ALA A 26 9.74 8.11 -0.24
N LEU A 27 10.24 9.16 -0.91
CA LEU A 27 10.48 9.15 -2.35
C LEU A 27 11.46 8.03 -2.78
N ALA A 28 12.60 7.89 -2.08
CA ALA A 28 13.58 6.84 -2.38
C ALA A 28 13.02 5.43 -2.15
N ALA A 29 12.30 5.23 -1.04
CA ALA A 29 11.65 3.96 -0.73
C ALA A 29 10.57 3.61 -1.77
N SER A 30 9.80 4.61 -2.21
CA SER A 30 8.74 4.42 -3.21
C SER A 30 9.29 4.06 -4.58
N LYS A 31 10.42 4.64 -4.99
CA LYS A 31 11.15 4.23 -6.21
C LYS A 31 11.60 2.77 -6.12
N LYS A 32 12.15 2.34 -4.97
CA LYS A 32 12.55 0.95 -4.74
C LYS A 32 11.36 -0.01 -4.81
N MET A 33 10.24 0.33 -4.17
CA MET A 33 9.02 -0.48 -4.21
C MET A 33 8.46 -0.59 -5.64
N LYS A 34 8.39 0.53 -6.38
CA LYS A 34 7.98 0.54 -7.79
C LYS A 34 8.90 -0.34 -8.64
N PHE A 35 10.21 -0.22 -8.48
CA PHE A 35 11.18 -1.03 -9.20
C PHE A 35 11.01 -2.53 -8.91
N ILE A 36 10.82 -2.91 -7.65
CA ILE A 36 10.55 -4.31 -7.27
C ILE A 36 9.27 -4.81 -7.93
N ALA A 37 8.18 -4.05 -7.87
CA ALA A 37 6.92 -4.43 -8.50
C ALA A 37 7.07 -4.59 -10.02
N GLN A 38 7.76 -3.65 -10.68
CA GLN A 38 8.06 -3.73 -12.11
C GLN A 38 8.90 -4.96 -12.47
N ALA A 39 9.95 -5.25 -11.70
CA ALA A 39 10.80 -6.42 -11.91
C ALA A 39 10.01 -7.72 -11.77
N ILE A 40 9.14 -7.82 -10.77
CA ILE A 40 8.27 -8.99 -10.58
C ILE A 40 7.29 -9.13 -11.74
N SER A 41 6.66 -8.02 -12.16
CA SER A 41 5.73 -8.00 -13.29
C SER A 41 6.38 -8.35 -14.63
N PHE A 42 7.67 -8.04 -14.80
CA PHE A 42 8.43 -8.40 -16.00
C PHE A 42 8.44 -9.92 -16.24
N TYR A 43 8.48 -10.72 -15.17
CA TYR A 43 8.38 -12.18 -15.23
C TYR A 43 6.94 -12.69 -15.33
N LYS A 44 6.01 -11.89 -15.89
CA LYS A 44 4.58 -12.20 -16.07
C LYS A 44 3.84 -12.55 -14.78
N ASN A 45 4.34 -12.12 -13.62
CA ASN A 45 3.61 -12.23 -12.37
C ASN A 45 2.70 -11.02 -12.17
N HIS A 46 1.62 -11.20 -11.43
CA HIS A 46 0.70 -10.11 -11.08
C HIS A 46 1.02 -9.61 -9.68
N VAL A 47 1.12 -8.28 -9.52
CA VAL A 47 1.46 -7.67 -8.23
C VAL A 47 0.36 -6.72 -7.79
N ASP A 48 -0.24 -7.00 -6.65
CA ASP A 48 -1.17 -6.11 -5.97
C ASP A 48 -0.42 -5.46 -4.80
N ILE A 49 -0.11 -4.17 -4.92
CA ILE A 49 0.49 -3.36 -3.86
C ILE A 49 -0.60 -2.88 -2.91
N PHE A 50 -0.44 -3.16 -1.62
CA PHE A 50 -1.30 -2.67 -0.55
C PHE A 50 -0.55 -1.61 0.24
N SER A 51 -0.99 -0.36 0.17
CA SER A 51 -0.28 0.75 0.79
C SER A 51 -1.15 1.63 1.66
N ILE A 52 -0.57 2.09 2.76
CA ILE A 52 -1.16 3.10 3.63
C ILE A 52 -0.97 4.50 3.04
N GLY A 53 0.11 4.69 2.27
CA GLY A 53 0.54 5.99 1.78
C GLY A 53 0.76 6.97 2.95
N PRO A 54 1.73 6.70 3.86
CA PRO A 54 1.82 7.36 5.16
C PRO A 54 1.78 8.88 5.06
N ILE A 55 0.96 9.51 5.91
CA ILE A 55 0.77 10.96 5.97
C ILE A 55 1.35 11.45 7.29
N ARG A 56 2.16 12.51 7.26
CA ARG A 56 2.75 13.14 8.44
C ARG A 56 2.80 14.66 8.27
N GLU A 57 1.63 15.26 8.02
CA GLU A 57 1.51 16.71 7.88
C GLU A 57 0.82 17.37 9.07
N ASN A 58 0.17 16.59 9.95
CA ASN A 58 -0.63 17.07 11.08
C ASN A 58 -1.76 18.04 10.66
N THR A 59 -2.40 17.76 9.54
CA THR A 59 -3.46 18.57 8.94
C THR A 59 -4.86 18.22 9.44
N PHE A 60 -5.02 17.14 10.22
CA PHE A 60 -6.31 16.65 10.73
C PHE A 60 -7.30 16.26 9.62
N LYS A 61 -6.80 16.00 8.40
CA LYS A 61 -7.64 15.67 7.24
C LYS A 61 -7.85 14.17 7.11
N TYR A 62 -9.06 13.83 6.65
CA TYR A 62 -9.38 12.50 6.14
C TYR A 62 -9.05 12.42 4.65
N TYR A 63 -8.46 11.29 4.25
CA TYR A 63 -8.15 10.97 2.87
C TYR A 63 -8.80 9.64 2.52
N SER A 64 -9.63 9.65 1.48
CA SER A 64 -10.23 8.42 0.97
C SER A 64 -9.16 7.47 0.40
N GLY A 65 -9.45 6.18 0.49
CA GLY A 65 -8.70 5.16 -0.24
C GLY A 65 -9.03 5.23 -1.73
N PHE A 66 -8.11 4.75 -2.56
CA PHE A 66 -8.29 4.66 -4.01
C PHE A 66 -7.34 3.61 -4.58
N GLU A 67 -7.54 3.27 -5.85
CA GLU A 67 -6.65 2.39 -6.59
C GLU A 67 -6.01 3.11 -7.78
N GLU A 68 -4.84 2.65 -8.18
CA GLU A 68 -4.16 3.08 -9.39
C GLU A 68 -3.48 1.89 -10.08
N GLU A 69 -3.29 2.00 -11.39
CA GLU A 69 -2.42 1.10 -12.12
C GLU A 69 -1.00 1.68 -12.14
N ILE A 70 0.00 0.84 -11.93
CA ILE A 70 1.39 1.29 -11.93
C ILE A 70 1.87 1.28 -13.37
N GLU A 71 2.30 2.45 -13.84
CA GLU A 71 2.76 2.62 -15.21
C GLU A 71 3.80 1.58 -15.63
N ARG A 72 3.59 1.03 -16.84
CA ARG A 72 4.50 0.10 -17.52
C ARG A 72 4.72 -1.22 -16.78
N CYS A 73 3.82 -1.61 -15.89
CA CYS A 73 3.82 -2.95 -15.30
C CYS A 73 2.41 -3.47 -15.05
N ASN A 74 2.28 -4.80 -15.04
CA ASN A 74 1.05 -5.49 -14.62
C ASN A 74 0.93 -5.51 -13.09
N ALA A 75 0.89 -4.31 -12.50
CA ALA A 75 0.79 -4.11 -11.06
C ALA A 75 -0.24 -3.03 -10.75
N ARG A 76 -1.00 -3.25 -9.68
CA ARG A 76 -2.01 -2.31 -9.18
C ARG A 76 -1.64 -1.90 -7.77
N ALA A 77 -1.80 -0.63 -7.44
CA ALA A 77 -1.63 -0.15 -6.08
C ALA A 77 -2.98 0.24 -5.49
N PHE A 78 -3.26 -0.31 -4.31
CA PHE A 78 -4.44 -0.03 -3.51
C PHE A 78 -4.00 0.78 -2.29
N PHE A 79 -4.48 2.01 -2.22
CA PHE A 79 -4.24 2.88 -1.09
C PHE A 79 -5.40 2.79 -0.12
N SER A 80 -5.11 2.45 1.15
CA SER A 80 -6.10 2.51 2.22
C SER A 80 -6.49 3.97 2.49
N SER A 81 -7.65 4.18 3.13
CA SER A 81 -7.94 5.50 3.68
C SER A 81 -6.97 5.84 4.80
N ALA A 82 -6.78 7.13 5.04
CA ALA A 82 -5.85 7.65 6.04
C ALA A 82 -6.45 8.87 6.74
N ILE A 83 -6.09 9.04 8.02
CA ILE A 83 -6.40 10.24 8.81
C ILE A 83 -5.09 10.83 9.29
N ASP A 84 -4.85 12.09 9.01
CA ASP A 84 -3.63 12.81 9.43
C ASP A 84 -3.79 13.37 10.86
N PHE A 85 -3.96 12.45 11.81
CA PHE A 85 -4.11 12.74 13.24
C PHE A 85 -3.03 11.97 14.05
N PRO A 86 -2.26 12.61 14.94
CA PRO A 86 -1.09 11.99 15.58
C PRO A 86 -1.37 10.65 16.28
N VAL A 87 -2.49 10.55 17.00
CA VAL A 87 -2.84 9.37 17.82
C VAL A 87 -3.65 8.33 17.03
N ILE A 88 -4.56 8.78 16.17
CA ILE A 88 -5.56 7.94 15.49
C ILE A 88 -5.01 7.40 14.16
N SER A 89 -4.00 8.04 13.57
CA SER A 89 -3.46 7.69 12.26
C SER A 89 -3.02 6.22 12.17
N ILE A 90 -2.33 5.69 13.18
CA ILE A 90 -1.84 4.31 13.19
C ILE A 90 -3.00 3.31 13.26
N LEU A 91 -3.93 3.52 14.19
CA LEU A 91 -5.09 2.63 14.36
C LEU A 91 -5.98 2.65 13.11
N TRP A 92 -6.29 3.84 12.60
CA TRP A 92 -7.11 3.98 11.39
C TRP A 92 -6.43 3.37 10.17
N SER A 93 -5.13 3.62 9.99
CA SER A 93 -4.36 3.04 8.88
C SER A 93 -4.32 1.53 8.95
N THR A 94 -4.16 0.97 10.15
CA THR A 94 -4.16 -0.49 10.37
C THR A 94 -5.50 -1.10 10.00
N LEU A 95 -6.61 -0.55 10.54
CA LEU A 95 -7.96 -1.05 10.29
C LEU A 95 -8.35 -0.89 8.81
N SER A 96 -8.04 0.26 8.22
CA SER A 96 -8.37 0.56 6.83
C SER A 96 -7.59 -0.32 5.85
N LEU A 97 -6.28 -0.51 6.08
CA LEU A 97 -5.47 -1.40 5.26
C LEU A 97 -5.93 -2.85 5.40
N LEU A 98 -6.18 -3.31 6.63
CA LEU A 98 -6.69 -4.65 6.87
C LEU A 98 -8.03 -4.85 6.17
N PHE A 99 -8.99 -3.93 6.30
CA PHE A 99 -10.28 -4.03 5.62
C PHE A 99 -10.12 -4.13 4.10
N LEU A 100 -9.28 -3.28 3.52
CA LEU A 100 -8.99 -3.29 2.09
C LEU A 100 -8.33 -4.62 1.67
N PHE A 101 -7.35 -5.09 2.44
CA PHE A 101 -6.65 -6.34 2.19
C PHE A 101 -7.60 -7.54 2.27
N ARG A 102 -8.40 -7.65 3.35
CA ARG A 102 -9.43 -8.68 3.51
C ARG A 102 -10.39 -8.73 2.32
N LYS A 103 -10.85 -7.56 1.87
CA LYS A 103 -11.75 -7.46 0.71
C LYS A 103 -11.10 -7.99 -0.58
N LYS A 104 -9.81 -7.72 -0.80
CA LYS A 104 -9.10 -8.19 -2.00
C LYS A 104 -8.72 -9.68 -1.89
N VAL A 105 -8.24 -10.14 -0.73
CA VAL A 105 -7.92 -11.56 -0.49
C VAL A 105 -9.15 -12.46 -0.61
N LYS A 106 -10.34 -11.99 -0.17
CA LYS A 106 -11.58 -12.75 -0.34
C LYS A 106 -11.90 -13.04 -1.81
N ASN A 107 -11.53 -12.13 -2.71
CA ASN A 107 -11.81 -12.25 -4.15
C ASN A 107 -10.62 -12.79 -4.95
N ASN A 108 -9.42 -12.82 -4.36
CA ASN A 108 -8.19 -13.15 -5.04
C ASN A 108 -7.31 -14.03 -4.14
N ARG A 109 -6.91 -15.20 -4.64
CA ARG A 109 -5.89 -16.02 -4.00
C ARG A 109 -4.51 -15.45 -4.32
N TYR A 110 -3.70 -15.22 -3.29
CA TYR A 110 -2.31 -14.81 -3.41
C TYR A 110 -1.39 -15.99 -3.11
N ASP A 111 -0.36 -16.17 -3.93
CA ASP A 111 0.62 -17.25 -3.79
C ASP A 111 1.81 -16.84 -2.91
N LEU A 112 2.08 -15.53 -2.83
CA LEU A 112 3.18 -14.96 -2.08
C LEU A 112 2.79 -13.62 -1.47
N LEU A 113 3.22 -13.41 -0.23
CA LEU A 113 3.12 -12.15 0.48
C LEU A 113 4.51 -11.53 0.61
N LEU A 114 4.68 -10.30 0.14
CA LEU A 114 5.89 -9.51 0.34
C LEU A 114 5.59 -8.38 1.31
N LEU A 115 6.49 -8.16 2.26
CA LEU A 115 6.41 -7.07 3.23
C LEU A 115 7.64 -6.18 3.08
N TYR A 116 7.44 -4.87 3.14
CA TYR A 116 8.56 -3.93 3.17
C TYR A 116 8.33 -2.82 4.19
N ASN A 117 9.39 -2.46 4.92
CA ASN A 117 9.36 -1.47 6.00
C ASN A 117 8.32 -1.84 7.08
N ILE A 118 8.49 -3.03 7.65
CA ILE A 118 7.58 -3.70 8.58
C ILE A 118 7.09 -2.73 9.67
N SER A 119 5.79 -2.43 9.68
CA SER A 119 5.12 -1.72 10.75
C SER A 119 3.82 -2.44 11.14
N ILE A 120 3.12 -1.95 12.18
CA ILE A 120 1.93 -2.61 12.74
C ILE A 120 0.88 -2.97 11.66
N PRO A 121 0.48 -2.07 10.76
CA PRO A 121 -0.41 -2.37 9.65
C PRO A 121 0.04 -3.54 8.74
N GLU A 122 1.32 -3.57 8.35
CA GLU A 122 1.88 -4.61 7.48
C GLU A 122 1.85 -5.97 8.19
N VAL A 123 2.31 -6.02 9.44
CA VAL A 123 2.30 -7.24 10.25
C VAL A 123 0.88 -7.74 10.47
N THR A 124 -0.07 -6.84 10.72
CA THR A 124 -1.48 -7.21 10.94
C THR A 124 -2.10 -7.85 9.70
N CYS A 125 -1.83 -7.30 8.52
CA CYS A 125 -2.30 -7.87 7.27
C CYS A 125 -1.61 -9.21 6.96
N ALA A 126 -0.31 -9.32 7.26
CA ALA A 126 0.43 -10.57 7.09
C ALA A 126 -0.07 -11.68 8.00
N TYR A 127 -0.31 -11.36 9.27
CA TYR A 127 -0.89 -12.28 10.23
C TYR A 127 -2.28 -12.76 9.76
N TYR A 128 -3.12 -11.85 9.26
CA TYR A 128 -4.41 -12.23 8.67
C TYR A 128 -4.27 -13.18 7.48
N ALA A 129 -3.25 -13.01 6.64
CA ALA A 129 -3.05 -13.87 5.47
C ALA A 129 -2.60 -15.30 5.82
N MET A 130 -2.07 -15.50 7.03
CA MET A 130 -1.60 -16.80 7.53
C MET A 130 -2.71 -17.60 8.23
N LEU A 131 -3.83 -16.96 8.56
CA LEU A 131 -5.01 -17.58 9.17
C LEU A 131 -5.97 -18.11 8.09
#